data_AF-A0A1G1A9W1-F1
#
_entry.id   AF-A0A1G1A9W1-F1
#
_cell.length_a   1.000
_cell.length_b   1.000
_cell.length_c   1.000
_cell.angle_alpha   90.00
_cell.angle_beta   90.00
_cell.angle_gamma   90.00
#
_symmetry.space_group_name_H-M   'P 1'
#
loop_
_entity.id
_entity.type
_entity.pdbx_description
1 polymer ?
#
loop_
_entity_poly.entity_id
_entity_poly.type
_entity_poly.pdbx_seq_one_letter_code
_entity_poly.pdbx_strand_id
1 'polypeptide(L)'
;MNQGDSATGKPIYLYQKDIRELQLANGAIRTGINILLKMEKLEVKDLGAILLAGAFGNFIRRNNARRIGMLPPVPCERIRFMGNTASFGAKLVLLSVEEEEYAARITKATRHVDLSKDPGFLEEFSSAMLFPDGE
;
A
#
# COMPACT_ATOMS: atom_id res chain seq x y z
N MET A 1 2.01 -16.47 -21.38
CA MET A 1 3.28 -16.71 -22.11
C MET A 1 3.25 -18.12 -22.66
N ASN A 2 3.67 -18.31 -23.91
CA ASN A 2 3.71 -19.64 -24.53
C ASN A 2 4.89 -20.44 -23.95
N GLN A 3 4.88 -21.77 -24.11
CA GLN A 3 5.93 -22.64 -23.56
C GLN A 3 7.35 -22.23 -23.99
N GLY A 4 7.51 -21.69 -25.20
CA GLY A 4 8.80 -21.25 -25.73
C GLY A 4 9.38 -19.98 -25.09
N ASP A 5 8.55 -19.16 -24.41
CA ASP A 5 9.00 -17.90 -23.79
C ASP A 5 9.39 -18.07 -22.32
N SER A 6 9.05 -19.22 -21.72
CA SER A 6 9.30 -19.52 -20.30
C SER A 6 10.61 -20.27 -20.14
N ALA A 7 11.49 -19.78 -19.27
CA ALA A 7 12.75 -20.46 -18.93
C ALA A 7 12.56 -21.89 -18.40
N THR A 8 11.36 -22.22 -17.92
CA THR A 8 11.02 -23.56 -17.41
C THR A 8 10.36 -24.47 -18.45
N GLY A 9 10.11 -23.98 -19.66
CA GLY A 9 9.35 -24.69 -20.70
C GLY A 9 7.87 -24.90 -20.37
N LYS A 10 7.39 -24.39 -19.22
CA LYS A 10 5.98 -24.49 -18.79
C LYS A 10 5.24 -23.19 -19.11
N PRO A 11 3.97 -23.28 -19.56
CA PRO A 11 3.15 -22.10 -19.80
C PRO A 11 2.86 -21.36 -18.49
N ILE A 12 2.75 -20.03 -18.57
CA ILE A 12 2.38 -19.16 -17.44
C ILE A 12 0.96 -18.68 -17.68
N TYR A 13 0.08 -18.94 -16.72
CA TYR A 13 -1.34 -18.61 -16.75
C TYR A 13 -1.68 -17.53 -15.73
N LEU A 14 -2.76 -16.80 -16.00
CA LEU A 14 -3.41 -15.89 -15.07
C LEU A 14 -4.88 -16.28 -15.00
N TYR A 15 -5.34 -16.68 -13.83
CA TYR A 15 -6.69 -17.17 -13.60
C TYR A 15 -7.56 -16.09 -12.96
N GLN A 16 -8.89 -16.24 -13.05
CA GLN A 16 -9.82 -15.35 -12.37
C GLN A 16 -9.59 -15.30 -10.85
N LYS A 17 -9.17 -16.42 -10.25
CA LYS A 17 -8.81 -16.47 -8.83
C LYS A 17 -7.65 -15.52 -8.52
N ASP A 18 -6.63 -15.45 -9.38
CA ASP A 18 -5.49 -14.55 -9.19
C ASP A 18 -5.91 -13.08 -9.25
N ILE A 19 -6.85 -12.75 -10.16
CA ILE A 19 -7.47 -11.41 -10.21
C ILE A 19 -8.23 -11.11 -8.92
N ARG A 20 -8.95 -12.09 -8.38
CA ARG A 20 -9.69 -11.95 -7.13
C ARG A 20 -8.76 -11.71 -5.93
N GLU A 21 -7.64 -12.43 -5.84
CA GLU A 21 -6.64 -12.20 -4.79
C GLU A 21 -6.04 -10.78 -4.90
N LEU A 22 -5.78 -10.31 -6.12
CA LEU A 22 -5.32 -8.93 -6.34
C LEU A 22 -6.37 -7.90 -5.89
N GLN A 23 -7.65 -8.12 -6.17
CA GLN A 23 -8.74 -7.26 -5.72
C GLN A 23 -8.84 -7.22 -4.19
N LEU A 24 -8.72 -8.37 -3.52
CA LEU A 24 -8.73 -8.45 -2.05
C LEU A 24 -7.57 -7.65 -1.45
N ALA A 25 -6.36 -7.82 -1.97
CA ALA A 25 -5.18 -7.10 -1.50
C ALA A 25 -5.29 -5.58 -1.72
N ASN A 26 -5.67 -5.15 -2.92
CA ASN A 26 -5.85 -3.72 -3.23
C ASN A 26 -6.99 -3.11 -2.42
N GLY A 27 -8.10 -3.84 -2.29
CA GLY A 27 -9.26 -3.43 -1.51
C GLY A 27 -8.88 -3.18 -0.05
N ALA A 28 -8.08 -4.07 0.55
CA ALA A 28 -7.63 -3.91 1.93
C ALA A 28 -6.79 -2.64 2.13
N ILE A 29 -5.84 -2.37 1.23
CA ILE A 29 -5.00 -1.17 1.28
C ILE A 29 -5.84 0.10 1.12
N ARG A 30 -6.67 0.16 0.07
CA ARG A 30 -7.52 1.34 -0.20
C ARG A 30 -8.51 1.60 0.95
N THR A 31 -9.11 0.55 1.50
CA THR A 31 -10.03 0.65 2.65
C THR A 31 -9.36 1.27 3.86
N GLY A 32 -8.16 0.79 4.20
CA GLY A 32 -7.41 1.34 5.32
C GLY A 32 -7.07 2.82 5.14
N ILE A 33 -6.66 3.22 3.93
CA ILE A 33 -6.40 4.63 3.61
C ILE A 33 -7.67 5.46 3.77
N ASN A 34 -8.78 5.02 3.19
CA ASN A 34 -10.04 5.77 3.19
C ASN A 34 -10.63 5.93 4.59
N ILE A 35 -10.60 4.87 5.41
CA ILE A 35 -11.07 4.93 6.81
C ILE A 35 -10.20 5.89 7.61
N LEU A 36 -8.88 5.82 7.50
CA LEU A 36 -7.98 6.72 8.24
C LEU A 36 -8.18 8.19 7.85
N LEU A 37 -8.35 8.48 6.55
CA LEU A 37 -8.69 9.82 6.08
C LEU A 37 -10.02 10.31 6.67
N LYS A 38 -11.06 9.47 6.65
CA LYS A 38 -12.38 9.80 7.24
C LYS A 38 -12.27 10.07 8.75
N MET A 39 -11.56 9.23 9.49
CA MET A 39 -11.38 9.37 10.95
C MET A 39 -10.68 10.68 11.33
N GLU A 40 -9.66 11.06 10.58
CA GLU A 40 -8.90 12.30 10.81
C GLU A 40 -9.54 13.52 10.12
N LYS A 41 -10.70 13.35 9.47
CA LYS A 41 -11.43 14.39 8.72
C LYS A 41 -10.57 15.07 7.65
N LEU A 42 -9.73 14.29 6.98
CA LEU A 42 -8.86 14.71 5.90
C LEU A 42 -9.40 14.22 4.56
N GLU A 43 -9.15 15.01 3.52
CA GLU A 43 -9.38 14.63 2.14
C GLU A 43 -8.06 14.18 1.47
N VAL A 44 -8.17 13.47 0.34
CA VAL A 44 -7.00 13.03 -0.44
C VAL A 44 -6.10 14.21 -0.83
N LYS A 45 -6.67 15.39 -1.08
CA LYS A 45 -5.92 16.60 -1.47
C LYS A 45 -4.99 17.12 -0.35
N ASP A 46 -5.31 16.80 0.90
CA ASP A 46 -4.56 17.20 2.09
C ASP A 46 -3.29 16.35 2.27
N LEU A 47 -3.18 15.23 1.55
CA LEU A 47 -1.98 14.41 1.55
C LEU A 47 -0.81 15.12 0.84
N GLY A 48 0.21 15.47 1.62
CA GLY A 48 1.46 16.04 1.10
C GLY A 48 2.30 15.04 0.31
N ALA A 49 2.36 13.79 0.76
CA ALA A 49 3.08 12.70 0.09
C ALA A 49 2.54 11.31 0.48
N ILE A 50 2.75 10.32 -0.39
CA ILE A 50 2.59 8.89 -0.10
C ILE A 50 3.97 8.24 -0.14
N LEU A 51 4.42 7.73 1.00
CA LEU A 51 5.71 7.05 1.15
C LEU A 51 5.49 5.53 1.10
N LEU A 52 5.85 4.90 -0.01
CA LEU A 52 5.71 3.47 -0.20
C LEU A 52 6.96 2.74 0.28
N ALA A 53 6.81 1.95 1.34
CA ALA A 53 7.86 1.11 1.89
C ALA A 53 7.62 -0.37 1.55
N GLY A 54 8.68 -1.18 1.65
CA GLY A 54 8.66 -2.62 1.46
C GLY A 54 9.40 -3.06 0.19
N ALA A 55 9.96 -4.28 0.22
CA ALA A 55 10.75 -4.82 -0.90
C ALA A 55 9.97 -4.88 -2.22
N PHE A 56 8.64 -4.98 -2.13
CA PHE A 56 7.75 -5.03 -3.28
C PHE A 56 7.64 -3.68 -4.03
N GLY A 57 7.74 -2.55 -3.33
CA GLY A 57 7.49 -1.25 -3.95
C GLY A 57 8.55 -0.79 -4.96
N ASN A 58 9.73 -1.42 -4.99
CA ASN A 58 10.75 -1.17 -6.01
C ASN A 58 10.23 -1.47 -7.43
N PHE A 59 9.23 -2.34 -7.53
CA PHE A 59 8.65 -2.79 -8.79
C PHE A 59 7.23 -2.25 -9.02
N ILE A 60 6.63 -1.58 -8.04
CA ILE A 60 5.30 -0.99 -8.20
C ILE A 60 5.42 0.28 -9.03
N ARG A 61 4.89 0.24 -10.26
CA ARG A 61 4.69 1.45 -11.07
C ARG A 61 3.56 2.26 -10.45
N ARG A 62 3.87 3.49 -10.04
CA ARG A 62 2.94 4.46 -9.40
C ARG A 62 1.63 4.61 -10.18
N ASN A 63 1.73 4.74 -11.50
CA ASN A 63 0.55 4.82 -12.39
C ASN A 63 -0.30 3.55 -12.33
N ASN A 64 0.31 2.36 -12.30
CA ASN A 64 -0.43 1.10 -12.24
C ASN A 64 -1.13 0.94 -10.89
N ALA A 65 -0.45 1.28 -9.79
CA ALA A 65 -1.04 1.26 -8.45
C ALA A 65 -2.26 2.18 -8.33
N ARG A 66 -2.21 3.38 -8.95
CA ARG A 66 -3.38 4.26 -9.04
C ARG A 66 -4.47 3.69 -9.95
N ARG A 67 -4.09 3.14 -11.11
CA ARG A 67 -5.04 2.59 -12.09
C ARG A 67 -5.84 1.41 -11.56
N ILE A 68 -5.22 0.52 -10.79
CA ILE A 68 -5.93 -0.57 -10.10
C ILE A 68 -6.60 -0.10 -8.81
N GLY A 69 -6.44 1.19 -8.48
CA GLY A 69 -6.92 1.89 -7.30
C GLY A 69 -6.31 1.41 -5.98
N MET A 70 -5.16 0.76 -5.97
CA MET A 70 -4.47 0.47 -4.71
C MET A 70 -4.16 1.75 -3.92
N LEU A 71 -3.86 2.85 -4.62
CA LEU A 71 -3.54 4.15 -4.04
C LEU A 71 -4.59 5.20 -4.42
N PRO A 72 -4.86 6.20 -3.56
CA PRO A 72 -5.78 7.28 -3.88
C PRO A 72 -5.25 8.13 -5.06
N PRO A 73 -6.13 8.90 -5.73
CA PRO A 73 -5.79 9.65 -6.94
C PRO A 73 -4.97 10.93 -6.62
N VAL A 74 -3.73 10.75 -6.16
CA VAL A 74 -2.76 11.85 -5.97
C VAL A 74 -1.83 11.97 -7.18
N PRO A 75 -1.27 13.16 -7.46
CA PRO A 75 -0.21 13.32 -8.46
C PRO A 75 0.95 12.35 -8.21
N CYS A 76 1.49 11.74 -9.27
CA CYS A 76 2.48 10.68 -9.15
C CYS A 76 3.82 11.17 -8.55
N GLU A 77 4.07 12.48 -8.63
CA GLU A 77 5.20 13.20 -8.03
C GLU A 77 5.13 13.18 -6.49
N ARG A 78 3.92 13.06 -5.92
CA ARG A 78 3.70 12.91 -4.47
C ARG A 78 3.91 11.49 -3.98
N ILE A 79 4.03 10.51 -4.86
CA ILE A 79 4.26 9.10 -4.51
C ILE A 79 5.76 8.82 -4.58
N ARG A 80 6.37 8.46 -3.45
CA ARG A 80 7.80 8.18 -3.32
C ARG A 80 8.03 6.77 -2.81
N PHE A 81 8.92 6.05 -3.47
CA PHE A 81 9.34 4.74 -3.01
C PHE A 81 10.54 4.86 -2.06
N MET A 82 10.45 4.21 -0.90
CA MET A 82 11.40 4.34 0.21
C MET A 82 12.26 3.10 0.44
N GLY A 83 12.12 2.05 -0.37
CA GLY A 83 12.88 0.82 -0.17
C GLY A 83 12.35 -0.03 0.99
N ASN A 84 13.22 -0.92 1.47
CA ASN A 84 12.97 -1.66 2.69
C ASN A 84 13.32 -0.79 3.91
N THR A 85 12.35 0.03 4.34
CA THR A 85 12.52 0.95 5.46
C THR A 85 12.70 0.23 6.80
N ALA A 86 12.18 -0.98 6.95
CA ALA A 86 12.39 -1.79 8.16
C ALA A 86 13.88 -2.16 8.33
N SER A 87 14.51 -2.68 7.27
CA SER A 87 15.95 -2.99 7.31
C SER A 87 16.81 -1.74 7.41
N PHE A 88 16.40 -0.63 6.80
CA PHE A 88 17.11 0.64 6.92
C PHE A 88 17.03 1.19 8.36
N GLY A 89 15.83 1.23 8.95
CA GLY A 89 15.62 1.66 10.34
C GLY A 89 16.37 0.78 11.34
N ALA A 90 16.40 -0.54 11.13
CA ALA A 90 17.18 -1.44 11.98
C ALA A 90 18.68 -1.11 11.97
N LYS A 91 19.23 -0.70 10.82
CA LYS A 91 20.64 -0.25 10.73
C LYS A 91 20.86 1.08 11.44
N LEU A 92 19.91 2.02 11.34
CA LEU A 92 20.01 3.31 12.03
C LEU A 92 20.05 3.12 13.54
N VAL A 93 19.11 2.36 14.09
CA VAL A 93 19.03 2.04 15.53
C VAL A 93 20.26 1.26 16.00
N LEU A 94 20.79 0.33 15.18
CA LEU A 94 22.01 -0.41 15.52
C LEU A 94 23.25 0.48 15.65
N LEU A 95 23.29 1.60 14.92
CA LEU A 95 24.47 2.46 14.79
C LEU A 95 24.37 3.78 15.60
N SER A 96 23.21 4.12 16.15
CA SER A 96 23.00 5.37 16.89
C SER A 96 21.96 5.21 18.00
N VAL A 97 22.37 5.59 19.21
CA VAL A 97 21.49 5.65 20.39
C VAL A 97 20.43 6.73 20.22
N GLU A 98 20.77 7.85 19.58
CA GLU A 98 19.83 8.94 19.30
C GLU A 98 18.70 8.47 18.36
N GLU A 99 19.00 7.64 17.37
CA GLU A 99 18.01 7.03 16.47
C GLU A 99 17.15 5.99 17.21
N GLU A 100 17.72 5.22 18.14
CA GLU A 100 16.96 4.33 19.02
C GLU A 100 15.93 5.10 19.87
N GLU A 101 16.38 6.17 20.52
CA GLU A 101 15.49 7.03 21.31
C GLU A 101 14.41 7.69 20.45
N TYR A 102 14.75 8.11 19.22
CA TYR A 102 13.80 8.67 18.28
C TYR A 102 12.73 7.65 17.87
N ALA A 103 13.12 6.42 17.55
CA ALA A 103 12.19 5.33 17.26
C ALA A 103 11.27 5.02 18.45
N ALA A 104 11.80 5.06 19.67
CA ALA A 104 11.00 4.90 20.89
C ALA A 104 9.97 6.02 21.05
N ARG A 105 10.31 7.27 20.72
CA ARG A 105 9.36 8.41 20.73
C ARG A 105 8.24 8.23 19.69
N ILE A 106 8.57 7.83 18.46
CA ILE A 106 7.57 7.54 17.42
C ILE A 106 6.60 6.46 17.90
N THR A 107 7.11 5.40 18.50
CA THR A 107 6.29 4.28 18.99
C THR A 107 5.27 4.77 20.03
N LYS A 108 5.67 5.64 20.96
CA LYS A 108 4.76 6.24 21.97
C LYS A 108 3.70 7.16 21.36
N ALA A 109 4.00 7.82 20.25
CA ALA A 109 3.06 8.69 19.55
C ALA A 109 2.16 7.96 18.54
N THR A 110 2.47 6.70 18.20
CA THR A 110 1.72 5.94 17.21
C THR A 110 0.48 5.31 17.83
N ARG A 111 -0.68 5.63 17.25
CA ARG A 111 -1.97 5.04 17.63
C ARG A 111 -2.32 3.89 16.69
N HIS A 112 -2.56 2.70 17.25
CA HIS A 112 -3.11 1.58 16.47
C HIS A 112 -4.61 1.79 16.23
N VAL A 113 -5.04 1.60 14.99
CA VAL A 113 -6.45 1.65 14.57
C VAL A 113 -6.85 0.27 14.09
N ASP A 114 -7.81 -0.33 14.78
CA ASP A 114 -8.41 -1.62 14.40
C ASP A 114 -9.52 -1.38 13.39
N LEU A 115 -9.16 -1.45 12.10
CA LEU A 115 -10.09 -1.18 10.99
C LEU A 115 -11.28 -2.14 10.98
N SER A 116 -11.14 -3.36 11.50
CA SER A 116 -12.22 -4.35 11.50
C SER A 116 -13.41 -3.99 12.40
N LYS A 117 -13.18 -3.06 13.34
CA LYS A 117 -14.21 -2.52 14.24
C LYS A 117 -14.89 -1.27 13.70
N ASP A 118 -14.41 -0.72 12.59
CA ASP A 118 -15.07 0.41 11.96
C ASP A 118 -16.41 -0.06 11.34
N PRO A 119 -17.56 0.54 11.72
CA PRO A 119 -18.86 0.14 11.18
C PRO A 119 -18.97 0.25 9.65
N GLY A 120 -18.18 1.14 9.03
CA GLY A 120 -18.13 1.33 7.59
C GLY A 120 -17.15 0.41 6.87
N PHE A 121 -16.39 -0.44 7.60
CA PHE A 121 -15.35 -1.27 7.00
C PHE A 121 -15.86 -2.17 5.89
N LEU A 122 -16.97 -2.89 6.12
CA LEU A 122 -17.46 -3.88 5.15
C LEU A 122 -17.93 -3.23 3.84
N GLU A 123 -18.62 -2.09 3.96
CA GLU A 123 -19.09 -1.31 2.81
C GLU A 123 -17.91 -0.72 2.03
N GLU A 124 -16.97 -0.09 2.74
CA GLU A 124 -15.77 0.48 2.15
C GLU A 124 -14.91 -0.60 1.47
N PHE A 125 -14.70 -1.75 2.12
CA PHE A 125 -13.95 -2.88 1.57
C PHE A 125 -14.60 -3.47 0.33
N SER A 126 -15.92 -3.63 0.35
CA SER A 126 -16.67 -4.13 -0.80
C SER A 126 -16.55 -3.21 -2.01
N SER A 127 -16.67 -1.90 -1.78
CA SER A 127 -16.47 -0.86 -2.80
C SER A 127 -15.03 -0.82 -3.30
N ALA A 128 -14.05 -0.89 -2.39
CA ALA A 128 -12.63 -0.79 -2.69
C ALA A 128 -12.07 -1.97 -3.49
N MET A 129 -12.73 -3.13 -3.46
CA MET A 129 -12.38 -4.28 -4.31
C MET A 129 -12.67 -4.05 -5.80
N LEU A 130 -13.53 -3.08 -6.15
CA LEU A 130 -13.77 -2.72 -7.53
C LEU A 130 -12.57 -1.97 -8.10
N PHE A 131 -12.19 -2.34 -9.33
CA PHE A 131 -11.24 -1.55 -10.09
C PHE A 131 -11.91 -0.21 -10.44
N PRO A 132 -11.21 0.92 -10.28
CA PRO A 132 -11.74 2.20 -10.73
C PRO A 132 -12.06 2.18 -12.22
N ASP A 133 -13.06 2.95 -12.62
CA ASP A 133 -13.30 3.22 -14.04
C ASP A 133 -12.05 3.88 -14.64
N GLY A 134 -11.78 3.56 -15.90
CA GLY A 134 -10.67 4.16 -16.62
C GLY A 134 -10.99 5.61 -17.00
N GLU A 135 -10.08 6.53 -16.67
CA GLU A 135 -9.88 7.74 -17.49
C GLU A 135 -9.03 7.40 -18.71
#